data_AF-X0TH13-F1
#
_entry.id   AF-X0TH13-F1
#
_cell.length_a   1.000
_cell.length_b   1.000
_cell.length_c   1.000
_cell.angle_alpha   90.00
_cell.angle_beta   90.00
_cell.angle_gamma   90.00
#
_symmetry.space_group_name_H-M   'P 1'
#
loop_
_entity.id
_entity.type
_entity.pdbx_description
1 polymer ?
#
loop_
_entity_poly.entity_id
_entity_poly.type
_entity_poly.pdbx_seq_one_letter_code
_entity_poly.pdbx_strand_id
1 'polypeptide(L)' 'KLTGKETLAEIFKTAIGLEKDSVVFYLGMKDLVGGSLGKDRINHIIEEEMKHITLLSDQLAEAS' A
#
# COMPACT_ATOMS: atom_id res chain seq x y z
N LYS A 1 15.43 -2.07 7.46
CA LYS A 1 15.51 -0.59 7.67
C LYS A 1 16.39 -0.05 6.56
N LEU A 2 15.96 0.99 5.83
CA LEU A 2 16.72 1.55 4.71
C LEU A 2 18.06 2.13 5.19
N THR A 3 19.11 1.87 4.43
CA THR A 3 20.52 2.19 4.74
C THR A 3 21.10 3.25 3.82
N GLY A 4 20.37 3.62 2.76
CA GLY A 4 20.80 4.58 1.74
C GLY A 4 21.68 3.97 0.64
N LYS A 5 21.83 2.63 0.64
CA LYS A 5 22.62 1.88 -0.35
C LYS A 5 21.77 0.98 -1.23
N GLU A 6 20.45 1.00 -1.03
CA GLU A 6 19.50 0.21 -1.78
C GLU A 6 19.45 0.65 -3.24
N THR A 7 19.33 -0.31 -4.13
CA THR A 7 18.96 -0.09 -5.52
C THR A 7 17.54 0.46 -5.61
N LEU A 8 17.20 1.14 -6.72
CA LEU A 8 15.82 1.58 -6.95
C LEU A 8 14.82 0.41 -6.90
N ALA A 9 15.21 -0.76 -7.44
CA ALA A 9 14.38 -1.97 -7.37
C ALA A 9 14.12 -2.43 -5.93
N GLU A 10 15.11 -2.35 -5.03
CA GLU A 10 14.94 -2.67 -3.60
C GLU A 10 14.06 -1.65 -2.89
N ILE A 11 14.18 -0.37 -3.25
CA ILE A 11 13.31 0.71 -2.73
C ILE A 11 11.86 0.45 -3.16
N PHE A 12 11.60 0.16 -4.44
CA PHE A 12 10.25 -0.14 -4.92
C PHE A 12 9.67 -1.39 -4.28
N LYS A 13 10.45 -2.48 -4.15
CA LYS A 13 10.00 -3.69 -3.44
C LYS A 13 9.62 -3.40 -1.99
N THR A 14 10.41 -2.56 -1.30
CA THR A 14 10.13 -2.14 0.07
C THR A 14 8.82 -1.33 0.12
N ALA A 15 8.65 -0.37 -0.77
CA ALA A 15 7.44 0.45 -0.85
C ALA A 15 6.18 -0.41 -1.12
N ILE A 16 6.23 -1.33 -2.09
CA ILE A 16 5.14 -2.27 -2.37
C ILE A 16 4.79 -3.11 -1.14
N GLY A 17 5.80 -3.54 -0.36
CA GLY A 17 5.58 -4.24 0.90
C GLY A 17 4.80 -3.40 1.91
N LEU A 18 5.20 -2.13 2.09
CA LEU A 18 4.50 -1.20 2.98
C LEU A 18 3.06 -0.96 2.55
N GLU A 19 2.79 -0.79 1.27
CA GLU A 19 1.41 -0.60 0.79
C GLU A 19 0.54 -1.84 1.03
N LYS A 20 1.10 -3.05 0.84
CA LYS A 20 0.41 -4.31 1.15
C LYS A 20 0.08 -4.40 2.65
N ASP A 21 1.02 -4.04 3.51
CA ASP A 21 0.80 -4.02 4.96
C ASP A 21 -0.29 -3.00 5.34
N SER A 22 -0.31 -1.82 4.71
CA SER A 22 -1.37 -0.82 4.85
C SER A 22 -2.74 -1.37 4.46
N VAL A 23 -2.85 -2.07 3.32
CA VAL A 23 -4.11 -2.71 2.89
C VAL A 23 -4.61 -3.70 3.94
N VAL A 24 -3.75 -4.57 4.45
CA VAL A 24 -4.12 -5.54 5.51
C VAL A 24 -4.58 -4.80 6.77
N PHE A 25 -3.88 -3.74 7.17
CA PHE A 25 -4.22 -2.92 8.32
C PHE A 25 -5.63 -2.30 8.19
N TYR A 26 -5.92 -1.63 7.07
CA TYR A 26 -7.21 -1.00 6.84
C TYR A 26 -8.36 -2.01 6.68
N LEU A 27 -8.10 -3.17 6.06
CA LEU A 27 -9.06 -4.27 6.04
C LEU A 27 -9.42 -4.74 7.46
N GLY A 28 -8.42 -4.91 8.34
CA GLY A 28 -8.65 -5.28 9.73
C GLY A 28 -9.44 -4.22 10.51
N MET A 29 -9.29 -2.94 10.19
CA MET A 29 -10.05 -1.85 10.82
C MET A 29 -11.48 -1.69 10.28
N LYS A 30 -11.76 -2.15 9.05
CA LYS A 30 -13.06 -1.96 8.39
C LYS A 30 -14.24 -2.49 9.20
N ASP A 31 -14.04 -3.57 9.94
CA ASP A 31 -15.08 -4.17 10.79
C ASP A 31 -15.18 -3.53 12.18
N LEU A 32 -14.15 -2.79 12.59
CA LEU A 32 -14.10 -2.07 13.86
C LEU A 32 -14.72 -0.67 13.77
N VAL A 33 -14.79 -0.08 12.56
CA VAL A 33 -15.40 1.23 12.35
C VAL A 33 -16.93 1.13 12.31
N GLY A 34 -17.58 1.95 13.14
CA GLY A 34 -19.04 2.06 13.19
C GLY A 34 -19.61 2.92 12.06
N GLY A 35 -20.82 2.59 11.62
CA GLY A 35 -21.57 3.35 10.61
C GLY A 35 -21.09 3.18 9.16
N SER A 36 -21.94 3.54 8.20
CA SER A 36 -21.64 3.45 6.77
C SER A 36 -20.50 4.40 6.36
N LEU A 37 -20.54 5.66 6.82
CA LEU A 37 -19.54 6.68 6.46
C LEU A 37 -18.11 6.29 6.87
N GLY A 38 -17.92 5.64 8.01
CA GLY A 38 -16.61 5.15 8.45
C GLY A 38 -16.10 4.04 7.54
N LYS A 39 -16.97 3.09 7.18
CA LYS A 39 -16.66 1.99 6.27
C LYS A 39 -16.35 2.48 4.86
N ASP A 40 -17.11 3.44 4.35
CA ASP A 40 -16.90 4.01 3.01
C ASP A 40 -15.55 4.73 2.92
N ARG A 41 -15.16 5.47 3.98
CA ARG A 41 -13.85 6.09 4.06
C ARG A 41 -12.72 5.07 4.11
N ILE A 42 -12.86 4.00 4.89
CA ILE A 42 -11.88 2.91 4.92
C ILE A 42 -11.77 2.23 3.55
N ASN A 43 -12.89 1.97 2.87
CA ASN A 43 -12.89 1.41 1.51
C ASN A 43 -12.12 2.30 0.53
N HIS A 44 -12.37 3.62 0.57
CA HIS A 44 -11.66 4.56 -0.29
C HIS A 44 -10.14 4.52 -0.03
N ILE A 45 -9.71 4.45 1.24
CA ILE A 45 -8.28 4.34 1.56
C ILE A 45 -7.69 3.04 1.00
N ILE A 46 -8.37 1.91 1.18
CA ILE A 46 -7.93 0.61 0.62
C ILE A 46 -7.79 0.70 -0.90
N GLU A 47 -8.74 1.32 -1.60
CA GLU A 47 -8.68 1.50 -3.06
C GLU A 47 -7.48 2.35 -3.49
N GLU A 48 -7.13 3.41 -2.75
CA GLU A 48 -5.95 4.23 -3.04
C GLU A 48 -4.65 3.44 -2.84
N GLU A 49 -4.49 2.67 -1.75
CA GLU A 49 -3.26 1.88 -1.55
C GLU A 49 -3.11 0.78 -2.62
N MET A 50 -4.20 0.21 -3.11
CA MET A 50 -4.17 -0.74 -4.22
C MET A 50 -3.72 -0.08 -5.54
N LYS A 51 -4.08 1.19 -5.78
CA LYS A 51 -3.56 1.98 -6.91
C LYS A 51 -2.06 2.23 -6.74
N HIS A 52 -1.61 2.57 -5.53
CA HIS A 52 -0.18 2.73 -5.23
C HIS A 52 0.60 1.44 -5.49
N ILE A 53 0.09 0.28 -5.06
CA ILE A 53 0.71 -1.03 -5.36
C ILE A 53 0.88 -1.23 -6.85
N THR A 54 -0.16 -0.93 -7.64
CA THR A 54 -0.13 -1.08 -9.11
C THR A 54 0.95 -0.18 -9.71
N LEU A 55 0.91 1.11 -9.38
CA LEU A 55 1.88 2.10 -9.86
C LEU A 55 3.33 1.71 -9.51
N LEU A 56 3.59 1.33 -8.27
CA LEU A 56 4.93 0.94 -7.81
C LEU A 56 5.39 -0.38 -8.47
N SER A 57 4.47 -1.29 -8.76
CA SER A 57 4.78 -2.54 -9.46
C SER A 57 5.16 -2.29 -10.91
N ASP A 58 4.49 -1.36 -11.59
CA ASP A 58 4.84 -0.93 -12.95
C ASP A 58 6.22 -0.27 -12.96
N GLN A 59 6.49 0.64 -12.01
CA GLN A 59 7.80 1.29 -11.86
C GLN A 59 8.93 0.28 -11.56
N LEU A 60 8.65 -0.75 -10.75
CA LEU A 60 9.61 -1.82 -10.50
C LEU A 60 9.91 -2.62 -11.77
N ALA A 61 8.90 -2.91 -12.59
CA ALA A 61 9.07 -3.64 -13.84
C ALA A 61 9.91 -2.84 -14.86
N GLU A 62 9.75 -1.52 -14.91
CA GLU A 62 10.57 -0.62 -15.75
C GLU A 62 12.02 -0.48 -15.25
N ALA A 63 12.23 -0.59 -13.93
CA ALA A 63 13.54 -0.45 -13.30
C ALA A 63 14.34 -1.77 -13.19
N SER A 64 13.75 -2.90 -13.60
CA SER A 64 14.36 -4.25 -13.57
C SER A 64 15.04 -4.60 -14.89
#